data_AF-A0ABD4VLZ8-F1
#
_entry.id   AF-A0ABD4VLZ8-F1
#
_cell.length_a   1.000
_cell.length_b   1.000
_cell.length_c   1.000
_cell.angle_alpha   90.00
_cell.angle_beta   90.00
_cell.angle_gamma   90.00
#
_symmetry.space_group_name_H-M   'P 1'
#
loop_
_entity.id
_entity.type
_entity.pdbx_description
1 polymer ?
#
loop_
_entity_poly.entity_id
_entity_poly.type
_entity_poly.pdbx_seq_one_letter_code
_entity_poly.pdbx_strand_id
1 'polypeptide(L)'
;MELSLGMDNHQLQEISDILYAESNAKAVSYINSLQTEDELFVLLDNFNWDNGFEVPQAVIEHYKCTLSIALLAFYRADGIRYLLDAEAAFVNSSSKEWEEFVKDVYDRIIRRKFPDGNISFRPEITRIQKFKLKKLKPALNPIFIDGVSGKDLNIVI
;
A
#
# COMPACT_ATOMS: atom_id res chain seq x y z
N MET A 1 -10.90 -30.70 3.32
CA MET A 1 -10.95 -29.31 3.82
C MET A 1 -10.48 -28.47 2.65
N GLU A 2 -11.43 -28.08 1.80
CA GLU A 2 -11.17 -27.24 0.63
C GLU A 2 -10.67 -25.90 1.14
N LEU A 3 -9.45 -25.54 0.75
CA LEU A 3 -8.94 -24.19 0.91
C LEU A 3 -9.79 -23.32 -0.01
N SER A 4 -10.71 -22.52 0.54
CA SER A 4 -11.28 -21.42 -0.22
C SER A 4 -10.15 -20.40 -0.45
N LEU A 5 -9.38 -20.62 -1.52
CA LEU A 5 -8.53 -19.59 -2.11
C LEU A 5 -9.48 -18.42 -2.43
N GLY A 6 -9.30 -17.30 -1.73
CA GLY A 6 -10.28 -16.20 -1.67
C GLY A 6 -10.49 -15.45 -2.99
N MET A 7 -9.80 -15.85 -4.06
CA MET A 7 -9.88 -15.25 -5.38
C MET A 7 -9.94 -16.34 -6.44
N ASP A 8 -10.78 -16.16 -7.45
CA ASP A 8 -10.89 -17.08 -8.57
C ASP A 8 -9.89 -16.76 -9.70
N ASN A 9 -9.78 -17.68 -10.67
CA ASN A 9 -8.84 -17.54 -11.78
C ASN A 9 -9.13 -16.33 -12.67
N HIS A 10 -10.38 -15.85 -12.74
CA HIS A 10 -10.73 -14.67 -13.51
C HIS A 10 -10.14 -13.43 -12.84
N GLN A 11 -10.32 -13.29 -11.53
CA GLN A 11 -9.76 -12.17 -10.77
C GLN A 11 -8.23 -12.16 -10.83
N LEU A 12 -7.59 -13.32 -10.72
CA LEU A 12 -6.13 -13.43 -10.86
C LEU A 12 -5.65 -13.04 -12.26
N GLN A 13 -6.40 -13.42 -13.31
CA GLN A 13 -6.08 -13.02 -14.67
C GLN A 13 -6.24 -11.51 -14.88
N GLU A 14 -7.32 -10.91 -14.37
CA GLU A 14 -7.52 -9.46 -14.44
C GLU A 14 -6.36 -8.71 -13.77
N ILE A 15 -5.89 -9.17 -12.62
CA ILE A 15 -4.73 -8.56 -11.94
C ILE A 15 -3.45 -8.75 -12.75
N SER A 16 -3.21 -9.95 -13.29
CA SER A 16 -2.08 -10.21 -14.18
C SER A 16 -2.08 -9.27 -15.39
N ASP A 17 -3.24 -9.03 -15.99
CA ASP A 17 -3.39 -8.13 -17.15
C ASP A 17 -3.06 -6.68 -16.78
N ILE A 18 -3.34 -6.26 -15.54
CA ILE A 18 -2.94 -4.94 -15.01
C ILE A 18 -1.43 -4.88 -14.76
N LEU A 19 -0.87 -5.90 -14.08
CA LEU A 19 0.55 -5.95 -13.70
C LEU A 19 1.48 -5.94 -14.93
N TYR A 20 1.07 -6.62 -16.01
CA TYR A 20 1.83 -6.73 -17.26
C TYR A 20 1.28 -5.85 -18.38
N ALA A 21 0.47 -4.83 -18.05
CA ALA A 21 0.00 -3.88 -19.03
C ALA A 21 1.17 -3.16 -19.72
N GLU A 22 1.01 -2.86 -21.02
CA GLU A 22 2.06 -2.21 -21.83
C GLU A 22 2.44 -0.79 -21.36
N SER A 23 1.60 -0.17 -20.52
CA SER A 23 1.83 1.14 -19.94
C SER A 23 1.02 1.32 -18.66
N ASN A 24 1.49 2.21 -17.79
CA ASN A 24 0.74 2.62 -16.60
C ASN A 24 -0.65 3.20 -16.95
N ALA A 25 -0.76 3.98 -18.02
CA ALA A 25 -2.04 4.53 -18.46
C ALA A 25 -3.07 3.43 -18.74
N LYS A 26 -2.63 2.31 -19.34
CA LYS A 26 -3.47 1.15 -19.58
C LYS A 26 -3.80 0.41 -18.29
N ALA A 27 -2.81 0.19 -17.42
CA ALA A 27 -3.03 -0.40 -16.09
C ALA A 27 -4.09 0.40 -15.30
N VAL A 28 -3.95 1.72 -15.24
CA VAL A 28 -4.89 2.63 -14.55
C VAL A 28 -6.30 2.53 -15.12
N SER A 29 -6.44 2.38 -16.44
CA SER A 29 -7.77 2.23 -17.06
C SER A 29 -8.51 0.96 -16.62
N TYR A 30 -7.78 -0.08 -16.25
CA TYR A 30 -8.33 -1.35 -15.77
C TYR A 30 -8.59 -1.35 -14.26
N ILE A 31 -7.88 -0.55 -13.46
CA ILE A 31 -8.06 -0.53 -11.99
C ILE A 31 -9.51 -0.22 -11.59
N ASN A 32 -10.20 0.63 -12.34
CA ASN A 32 -11.61 0.97 -12.07
C ASN A 32 -12.58 -0.20 -12.24
N SER A 33 -12.19 -1.28 -12.93
CA SER A 33 -13.02 -2.48 -13.04
C SER A 33 -12.90 -3.41 -11.84
N LEU A 34 -11.91 -3.22 -10.97
CA LEU A 34 -11.75 -4.04 -9.76
C LEU A 34 -12.89 -3.77 -8.77
N GLN A 35 -13.43 -4.83 -8.18
CA GLN A 35 -14.66 -4.79 -7.39
C GLN A 35 -14.46 -5.10 -5.92
N THR A 36 -13.25 -5.49 -5.51
CA THR A 36 -12.96 -5.95 -4.14
C THR A 36 -11.69 -5.30 -3.58
N GLU A 37 -11.58 -5.27 -2.25
CA GLU A 37 -10.31 -4.89 -1.61
C GLU A 37 -9.21 -5.94 -1.83
N ASP A 38 -9.57 -7.22 -1.97
CA ASP A 38 -8.64 -8.33 -2.24
C ASP A 38 -7.88 -8.10 -3.55
N GLU A 39 -8.59 -7.73 -4.62
CA GLU A 39 -7.98 -7.45 -5.92
C GLU A 39 -6.99 -6.29 -5.85
N LEU A 40 -7.37 -5.18 -5.19
CA LEU A 40 -6.48 -4.04 -5.02
C LEU A 40 -5.25 -4.39 -4.17
N PHE A 41 -5.44 -5.16 -3.11
CA PHE A 41 -4.35 -5.57 -2.24
C PHE A 41 -3.34 -6.44 -2.99
N VAL A 42 -3.80 -7.48 -3.69
CA VAL A 42 -2.94 -8.37 -4.47
C VAL A 42 -2.26 -7.62 -5.62
N LEU A 43 -3.01 -6.75 -6.32
CA LEU A 43 -2.43 -5.91 -7.36
C LEU A 43 -1.26 -5.08 -6.80
N LEU A 44 -1.48 -4.37 -5.71
CA LEU A 44 -0.48 -3.46 -5.17
C LEU A 44 0.72 -4.18 -4.55
N ASP A 45 0.50 -5.38 -3.98
CA ASP A 45 1.57 -6.18 -3.38
C ASP A 45 2.48 -6.84 -4.42
N ASN A 46 1.96 -7.10 -5.63
CA ASN A 46 2.72 -7.65 -6.76
C ASN A 46 3.20 -6.59 -7.75
N PHE A 47 2.79 -5.32 -7.59
CA PHE A 47 3.16 -4.25 -8.50
C PHE A 47 4.67 -4.00 -8.51
N ASN A 48 5.24 -3.79 -9.70
CA ASN A 48 6.63 -3.35 -9.82
C ASN A 48 6.73 -1.85 -9.51
N TRP A 49 7.13 -1.50 -8.29
CA TRP A 49 7.24 -0.10 -7.82
C TRP A 49 8.29 0.73 -8.58
N ASP A 50 9.18 0.11 -9.36
CA ASP A 50 10.07 0.82 -10.28
C ASP A 50 9.31 1.47 -11.46
N ASN A 51 8.05 1.07 -11.70
CA ASN A 51 7.19 1.66 -12.74
C ASN A 51 6.57 3.01 -12.32
N GLY A 52 6.90 3.53 -11.13
CA GLY A 52 6.44 4.84 -10.64
C GLY A 52 5.11 4.80 -9.89
N PHE A 53 4.52 5.99 -9.67
CA PHE A 53 3.42 6.19 -8.72
C PHE A 53 2.02 6.30 -9.34
N GLU A 54 1.87 6.25 -10.67
CA GLU A 54 0.56 6.41 -11.33
C GLU A 54 -0.43 5.29 -10.93
N VAL A 55 0.02 4.04 -10.96
CA VAL A 55 -0.80 2.88 -10.55
C VAL A 55 -1.07 2.90 -9.04
N PRO A 56 -0.07 3.06 -8.15
CA PRO A 56 -0.31 3.24 -6.72
C PRO A 56 -1.29 4.38 -6.40
N GLN A 57 -1.20 5.51 -7.10
CA GLN A 57 -2.12 6.64 -6.91
C GLN A 57 -3.56 6.24 -7.27
N ALA A 58 -3.76 5.58 -8.41
CA ALA A 58 -5.07 5.08 -8.81
C ALA A 58 -5.65 4.07 -7.81
N VAL A 59 -4.80 3.20 -7.23
CA VAL A 59 -5.22 2.27 -6.16
C VAL A 59 -5.68 3.05 -4.92
N ILE A 60 -4.91 4.04 -4.47
CA ILE A 60 -5.25 4.86 -3.28
C ILE A 60 -6.52 5.70 -3.48
N GLU A 61 -6.81 6.09 -4.72
CA GLU A 61 -8.04 6.82 -5.09
C GLU A 61 -9.25 5.92 -5.33
N HIS A 62 -9.05 4.61 -5.42
CA HIS A 62 -10.11 3.66 -5.70
C HIS A 62 -11.10 3.53 -4.53
N TYR A 63 -12.40 3.42 -4.84
CA TYR A 63 -13.47 3.37 -3.83
C TYR A 63 -13.44 2.11 -2.94
N LYS A 64 -12.67 1.08 -3.35
CA LYS A 64 -12.37 -0.12 -2.55
C LYS A 64 -11.06 -0.05 -1.77
N CYS A 65 -10.32 1.07 -1.81
CA CYS A 65 -9.09 1.21 -1.05
C CYS A 65 -9.40 1.29 0.45
N THR A 66 -9.03 0.25 1.18
CA THR A 66 -9.17 0.17 2.64
C THR A 66 -7.88 0.57 3.32
N LEU A 67 -7.94 0.71 4.65
CA LEU A 67 -6.82 1.15 5.47
C LEU A 67 -5.59 0.23 5.35
N SER A 68 -5.78 -1.08 5.19
CA SER A 68 -4.68 -2.02 5.00
C SER A 68 -3.96 -1.82 3.66
N ILE A 69 -4.70 -1.54 2.58
CA ILE A 69 -4.13 -1.23 1.25
C ILE A 69 -3.36 0.09 1.29
N ALA A 70 -3.92 1.12 1.93
CA ALA A 70 -3.22 2.39 2.09
C ALA A 70 -1.92 2.24 2.88
N LEU A 71 -1.93 1.40 3.93
CA LEU A 71 -0.74 1.09 4.71
C LEU A 71 0.29 0.30 3.89
N LEU A 72 -0.14 -0.69 3.11
CA LEU A 72 0.71 -1.40 2.15
C LEU A 72 1.39 -0.43 1.18
N ALA A 73 0.61 0.47 0.56
CA ALA A 73 1.11 1.49 -0.35
C ALA A 73 2.19 2.37 0.31
N PHE A 74 1.92 2.82 1.53
CA PHE A 74 2.84 3.66 2.30
C PHE A 74 4.19 2.97 2.53
N TYR A 75 4.19 1.69 2.91
CA TYR A 75 5.45 0.98 3.18
C TYR A 75 6.19 0.55 1.91
N ARG A 76 5.47 0.14 0.87
CA ARG A 76 6.08 -0.20 -0.42
C ARG A 76 6.70 1.03 -1.09
N ALA A 77 6.15 2.22 -0.83
CA ALA A 77 6.73 3.51 -1.18
C ALA A 77 7.86 3.98 -0.24
N ASP A 78 8.53 3.11 0.52
CA ASP A 78 9.59 3.49 1.49
C ASP A 78 9.14 4.54 2.54
N GLY A 79 7.87 4.51 2.95
CA GLY A 79 7.33 5.44 3.95
C GLY A 79 8.00 5.35 5.32
N ILE A 80 8.70 4.25 5.62
CA ILE A 80 9.50 4.12 6.85
C ILE A 80 10.60 5.18 6.95
N ARG A 81 11.18 5.57 5.82
CA ARG A 81 12.17 6.66 5.76
C ARG A 81 11.55 7.98 6.19
N TYR A 82 10.34 8.28 5.72
CA TYR A 82 9.59 9.45 6.19
C TYR A 82 9.26 9.38 7.69
N LEU A 83 8.87 8.20 8.19
CA LEU A 83 8.59 8.04 9.62
C LEU A 83 9.83 8.29 10.50
N LEU A 84 11.02 7.89 10.07
CA LEU A 84 12.25 8.04 10.84
C LEU A 84 12.86 9.44 10.72
N ASP A 85 12.94 9.98 9.50
CA ASP A 85 13.71 11.18 9.20
C ASP A 85 12.84 12.43 9.00
N ALA A 86 11.51 12.27 8.92
CA ALA A 86 10.56 13.36 8.69
C ALA A 86 10.95 14.19 7.45
N GLU A 87 10.95 15.52 7.53
CA GLU A 87 11.32 16.39 6.41
C GLU A 87 12.77 16.18 5.93
N ALA A 88 13.68 15.70 6.79
CA ALA A 88 15.05 15.39 6.38
C ALA A 88 15.10 14.20 5.39
N ALA A 89 14.04 13.39 5.31
CA ALA A 89 13.92 12.33 4.31
C ALA A 89 13.99 12.88 2.88
N PHE A 90 13.49 14.10 2.65
CA PHE A 90 13.29 14.70 1.33
C PHE A 90 14.42 15.62 0.86
N VAL A 91 15.20 16.18 1.80
CA VAL A 91 16.29 17.15 1.52
C VAL A 91 17.28 16.65 0.47
N ASN A 92 17.47 15.32 0.37
CA ASN A 92 18.32 14.67 -0.62
C ASN A 92 17.56 13.68 -1.51
N SER A 93 16.22 13.71 -1.52
CA SER A 93 15.44 12.85 -2.40
C SER A 93 15.43 13.46 -3.80
N SER A 94 15.72 12.64 -4.82
CA SER A 94 15.65 13.06 -6.22
C SER A 94 14.21 13.03 -6.77
N SER A 95 13.25 12.52 -6.01
CA SER A 95 11.87 12.30 -6.48
C SER A 95 10.88 13.13 -5.67
N LYS A 96 10.44 14.23 -6.28
CA LYS A 96 9.32 15.03 -5.78
C LYS A 96 8.02 14.23 -5.77
N GLU A 97 7.82 13.35 -6.74
CA GLU A 97 6.66 12.46 -6.82
C GLU A 97 6.57 11.53 -5.61
N TRP A 98 7.71 10.98 -5.18
CA TRP A 98 7.78 10.16 -3.97
C TRP A 98 7.39 10.96 -2.72
N GLU A 99 7.93 12.17 -2.57
CA GLU A 99 7.59 13.06 -1.45
C GLU A 99 6.09 13.34 -1.39
N GLU A 100 5.50 13.73 -2.53
CA GLU A 100 4.09 14.06 -2.64
C GLU A 100 3.21 12.84 -2.31
N PHE A 101 3.54 11.66 -2.87
CA PHE A 101 2.80 10.43 -2.63
C PHE A 101 2.85 10.01 -1.15
N VAL A 102 4.04 9.92 -0.56
CA VAL A 102 4.20 9.45 0.83
C VAL A 102 3.53 10.40 1.82
N LYS A 103 3.65 11.72 1.61
CA LYS A 103 2.97 12.72 2.47
C LYS A 103 1.45 12.61 2.32
N ASP A 104 0.93 12.50 1.11
CA ASP A 104 -0.52 12.40 0.88
C ASP A 104 -1.10 11.14 1.51
N VAL A 105 -0.50 9.97 1.29
CA VAL A 105 -0.96 8.70 1.88
C VAL A 105 -0.89 8.76 3.40
N TYR A 106 0.21 9.27 3.98
CA TYR A 106 0.33 9.44 5.43
C TYR A 106 -0.78 10.33 6.01
N ASP A 107 -1.01 11.49 5.41
CA ASP A 107 -2.04 12.44 5.85
C ASP A 107 -3.44 11.84 5.76
N ARG A 108 -3.74 11.12 4.68
CA ARG A 108 -5.04 10.45 4.50
C ARG A 108 -5.25 9.34 5.54
N ILE A 109 -4.22 8.56 5.87
CA ILE A 109 -4.28 7.54 6.95
C ILE A 109 -4.58 8.21 8.30
N ILE A 110 -3.83 9.26 8.67
CA ILE A 110 -4.01 9.95 9.96
C ILE A 110 -5.39 10.62 10.05
N ARG A 111 -5.88 11.19 8.94
CA ARG A 111 -7.21 11.83 8.85
C ARG A 111 -8.36 10.82 8.70
N ARG A 112 -8.08 9.51 8.82
CA ARG A 112 -9.06 8.41 8.71
C ARG A 112 -9.90 8.50 7.43
N LYS A 113 -9.24 8.74 6.29
CA LYS A 113 -9.88 8.86 4.97
C LYS A 113 -10.13 7.52 4.29
N PHE A 114 -9.60 6.42 4.83
CA PHE A 114 -9.83 5.07 4.32
C PHE A 114 -10.79 4.32 5.25
N PRO A 115 -11.78 3.60 4.71
CA PRO A 115 -12.60 2.70 5.50
C PRO A 115 -11.76 1.54 6.05
N ASP A 116 -12.22 0.98 7.17
CA ASP A 116 -11.70 -0.29 7.67
C ASP A 116 -12.02 -1.41 6.65
N GLY A 117 -11.05 -2.29 6.45
CA GLY A 117 -11.17 -3.46 5.58
C GLY A 117 -11.13 -4.76 6.36
N ASN A 118 -11.15 -5.89 5.66
CA ASN A 118 -11.01 -7.20 6.26
C ASN A 118 -9.64 -7.85 6.04
N ILE A 119 -8.72 -7.20 5.31
CA ILE A 119 -7.37 -7.71 5.00
C ILE A 119 -6.37 -7.29 6.07
N SER A 120 -5.51 -8.22 6.48
CA SER A 120 -4.39 -7.93 7.36
C SER A 120 -3.24 -7.26 6.60
N PHE A 121 -2.55 -6.35 7.26
CA PHE A 121 -1.24 -5.89 6.78
C PHE A 121 -0.34 -5.62 7.96
N ARG A 122 0.85 -6.20 7.96
CA ARG A 122 1.86 -6.00 9.00
C ARG A 122 3.10 -5.35 8.37
N PRO A 123 3.47 -4.13 8.80
CA PRO A 123 4.68 -3.49 8.32
C PRO A 123 5.92 -4.34 8.60
N GLU A 124 6.76 -4.53 7.58
CA GLU A 124 8.05 -5.21 7.68
C GLU A 124 9.14 -4.32 8.30
N ILE A 125 8.87 -3.77 9.48
CA ILE A 125 9.82 -2.92 10.21
C ILE A 125 10.60 -3.73 11.25
N THR A 126 11.91 -3.53 11.26
CA THR A 126 12.83 -4.23 12.17
C THR A 126 12.60 -3.83 13.63
N ARG A 127 13.06 -4.68 14.56
CA ARG A 127 13.05 -4.37 16.00
C ARG A 127 13.75 -3.04 16.33
N ILE A 128 14.83 -2.73 15.61
CA ILE A 128 15.59 -1.47 15.76
C ILE A 128 14.75 -0.29 15.30
N GLN A 129 14.09 -0.37 14.14
CA GLN A 129 13.20 0.68 13.64
C GLN A 129 12.02 0.90 14.60
N LYS A 130 11.37 -0.17 15.09
CA LYS A 130 10.30 -0.07 16.10
C LYS A 130 10.78 0.67 17.35
N PHE A 131 11.97 0.32 17.85
CA PHE A 131 12.56 1.00 19.01
C PHE A 131 12.83 2.49 18.74
N LYS A 132 13.43 2.83 17.58
CA LYS A 132 13.67 4.21 17.18
C LYS A 132 12.38 5.01 17.08
N LEU A 133 11.36 4.48 16.41
CA LEU A 133 10.06 5.14 16.25
C LEU A 133 9.40 5.40 17.60
N LYS A 134 9.36 4.41 18.50
CA LYS A 134 8.79 4.57 19.85
C LYS A 134 9.51 5.63 20.68
N LYS A 135 10.83 5.78 20.50
CA LYS A 135 11.65 6.77 21.20
C LYS A 135 11.50 8.17 20.61
N LEU A 136 11.56 8.30 19.28
CA LEU A 136 11.58 9.58 18.57
C LEU A 136 10.18 10.18 18.40
N LYS A 137 9.17 9.32 18.25
CA LYS A 137 7.78 9.69 17.93
C LYS A 137 6.81 8.93 18.84
N PRO A 138 6.76 9.22 20.15
CA PRO A 138 5.89 8.52 21.09
C PRO A 138 4.39 8.72 20.79
N ALA A 139 4.03 9.78 20.06
CA ALA A 139 2.67 10.06 19.61
C ALA A 139 2.35 9.50 18.21
N LEU A 140 3.27 8.74 17.58
CA LEU A 140 3.00 8.09 16.30
C LEU A 140 1.80 7.15 16.45
N ASN A 141 0.87 7.21 15.50
CA ASN A 141 -0.27 6.31 15.48
C ASN A 141 0.23 4.85 15.44
N PRO A 142 -0.17 3.98 16.40
CA PRO A 142 0.31 2.59 16.49
C PRO A 142 0.11 1.78 15.20
N ILE A 143 -0.81 2.18 14.33
CA ILE A 143 -1.04 1.52 13.04
C ILE A 143 0.22 1.44 12.17
N PHE A 144 1.10 2.45 12.25
CA PHE A 144 2.42 2.47 11.56
C PHE A 144 3.49 1.62 12.28
N ILE A 145 3.12 0.84 13.29
CA ILE A 145 4.03 -0.05 14.01
C ILE A 145 3.46 -1.47 14.05
N ASP A 146 2.18 -1.57 14.35
CA ASP A 146 1.47 -2.82 14.62
C ASP A 146 0.69 -3.32 13.40
N GLY A 147 0.33 -2.43 12.48
CA GLY A 147 -0.43 -2.75 11.27
C GLY A 147 -1.93 -2.87 11.49
N VAL A 148 -2.60 -3.53 10.55
CA VAL A 148 -4.05 -3.83 10.56
C VAL A 148 -4.22 -5.34 10.66
N SER A 149 -5.16 -5.79 11.50
CA SER A 149 -5.51 -7.21 11.63
C SER A 149 -6.68 -7.56 10.71
N GLY A 150 -6.68 -8.77 10.15
CA GLY A 150 -7.67 -9.23 9.19
C GLY A 150 -7.33 -10.63 8.68
N LYS A 151 -7.90 -11.01 7.54
CA LYS A 151 -7.51 -12.22 6.79
C LYS A 151 -6.16 -11.98 6.11
N ASP A 152 -5.30 -13.00 6.11
CA ASP A 152 -4.02 -12.95 5.41
C ASP A 152 -4.24 -13.25 3.93
N LEU A 153 -3.77 -12.36 3.06
CA LEU A 153 -3.90 -12.48 1.61
C LEU A 153 -2.49 -12.49 0.98
N ASN A 154 -1.83 -13.63 1.05
CA ASN A 154 -0.47 -13.83 0.50
C ASN A 154 -0.55 -14.53 -0.85
N ILE A 155 -0.83 -13.76 -1.91
CA ILE A 155 -0.92 -14.25 -3.29
C ILE A 155 0.19 -13.59 -4.10
N VAL A 156 1.03 -14.42 -4.73
CA VAL A 156 2.11 -13.97 -5.62
C VAL A 156 1.74 -14.36 -7.05
N ILE A 157 1.84 -13.40 -7.97
CA ILE A 157 1.50 -13.54 -9.40
C ILE A 157 2.77 -13.43 -10.23
#